data_AF-A0A6N8X1H0-F1
#
_entry.id   AF-A0A6N8X1H0-F1
#
_cell.length_a   1.000
_cell.length_b   1.000
_cell.length_c   1.000
_cell.angle_alpha   90.00
_cell.angle_beta   90.00
_cell.angle_gamma   90.00
#
_symmetry.space_group_name_H-M   'P 1'
#
loop_
_entity.id
_entity.type
_entity.pdbx_description
1 polymer ?
#
loop_
_entity_poly.entity_id
_entity_poly.type
_entity_poly.pdbx_seq_one_letter_code
_entity_poly.pdbx_strand_id
1 'polypeptide(L)'
;MGPGPLRVTRGRGIGSSTVIVEQVAAAVELSSPGDSILVTDSIRLRARAFDADEFAIPDARIHWESSNPEVARVSEDGYVTGVNLGTAEITASLGEASASVALVVVPYPENLVLKVLYDATNGDLWQDNTNWLTEEPVALWAGIRLNEEGRVNHIVLPGNGLIGTIPPQIQHLEDLESLHLGENDLEGPLPIEVTRLSRLKSLDLNYTGISGKLPPEIGDLSELVALSLFGNELTGEIPPEIGKLTNLEYLDLCHNRLRGPIPPEIGNLRELKYLMMCGVDGAPETGNRLSGEIPPEIGNLTELRRLDLGANRLEGPVPSTIGNLTKLDSLELYSNLLTSVPPEIGNLHNIRSIFMWGNRLTGPIPTTIGNLAKLRNLNLGIGFTSGNNLMTGPIPPEIGRLANLEELDLGGNRFTGSIPASIGDLRRLRKLELGTNHLSGPIPSSIGNLTRLERFAACPDSLQGPIPPEFGKLTRLRELHLCRNRLTGPVPAELGDLARLQQLNLWSNLLTGELPMTFVSLENLQEINFVNNDGLCAPRTREFEAWLDGLRRWFGEYCMEGSAAGGAGDSGATWNVGGEQGALCWVT
;
A
#
# COMPACT_ATOMS: atom_id res chain seq x y z
N MET A 1 -28.29 75.56 33.27
CA MET A 1 -27.48 75.89 34.47
C MET A 1 -28.40 76.02 35.66
N GLY A 2 -28.27 75.11 36.61
CA GLY A 2 -28.96 75.09 37.90
C GLY A 2 -28.80 73.69 38.50
N PRO A 3 -28.01 73.48 39.56
CA PRO A 3 -27.78 72.13 40.10
C PRO A 3 -28.92 71.71 41.03
N GLY A 4 -29.32 70.44 40.92
CA GLY A 4 -30.17 69.75 41.90
C GLY A 4 -29.47 69.53 43.24
N PRO A 5 -30.19 69.08 44.29
CA PRO A 5 -29.72 69.19 45.66
C PRO A 5 -28.62 68.16 45.99
N LEU A 6 -27.45 68.68 46.41
CA LEU A 6 -26.33 67.93 46.96
C LEU A 6 -26.51 67.74 48.48
N ARG A 7 -26.26 66.53 48.98
CA ARG A 7 -26.18 66.24 50.42
C ARG A 7 -24.71 66.20 50.84
N VAL A 8 -24.27 67.14 51.68
CA VAL A 8 -22.87 67.26 52.14
C VAL A 8 -22.80 67.16 53.66
N THR A 9 -22.09 66.15 54.18
CA THR A 9 -21.64 66.08 55.58
C THR A 9 -20.20 66.56 55.69
N ARG A 10 -19.93 67.53 56.58
CA ARG A 10 -18.61 68.16 56.77
C ARG A 10 -17.73 67.37 57.74
N GLY A 11 -16.59 66.87 57.26
CA GLY A 11 -15.43 66.51 58.09
C GLY A 11 -14.29 67.50 57.82
N ARG A 12 -13.63 68.01 58.87
CA ARG A 12 -12.43 68.86 58.73
C ARG A 12 -11.19 67.97 58.57
N GLY A 13 -10.53 68.06 57.43
CA GLY A 13 -9.18 67.53 57.20
C GLY A 13 -8.52 68.30 56.05
N ILE A 14 -7.25 68.65 56.20
CA ILE A 14 -6.43 69.32 55.18
C ILE A 14 -5.90 68.24 54.23
N GLY A 15 -6.28 68.32 52.95
CA GLY A 15 -5.79 67.44 51.88
C GLY A 15 -6.44 67.82 50.55
N SER A 16 -5.71 67.71 49.43
CA SER A 16 -6.31 67.87 48.10
C SER A 16 -7.39 66.79 47.93
N SER A 17 -8.64 67.20 47.75
CA SER A 17 -9.72 66.29 47.42
C SER A 17 -9.80 66.14 45.92
N THR A 18 -9.50 64.94 45.43
CA THR A 18 -9.84 64.54 44.06
C THR A 18 -11.35 64.34 44.03
N VAL A 19 -12.08 65.19 43.32
CA VAL A 19 -13.49 64.94 43.00
C VAL A 19 -13.49 63.96 41.83
N ILE A 20 -13.76 62.69 42.12
CA ILE A 20 -14.05 61.72 41.07
C ILE A 20 -15.48 61.99 40.63
N VAL A 21 -15.65 62.57 39.45
CA VAL A 21 -16.95 62.64 38.78
C VAL A 21 -17.14 61.27 38.15
N GLU A 22 -17.73 60.33 38.89
CA GLU A 22 -18.17 59.08 38.30
C GLU A 22 -19.41 59.36 37.47
N GLN A 23 -19.33 59.10 36.17
CA GLN A 23 -20.49 59.11 35.30
C GLN A 23 -21.30 57.86 35.64
N VAL A 24 -22.38 58.04 36.41
CA VAL A 24 -23.24 56.92 36.83
C VAL A 24 -24.16 56.57 35.67
N ALA A 25 -24.01 55.36 35.13
CA ALA A 25 -24.94 54.85 34.14
C ALA A 25 -26.30 54.57 34.81
N ALA A 26 -27.37 55.07 34.21
CA ALA A 26 -28.73 54.80 34.63
C ALA A 26 -29.34 53.60 33.87
N ALA A 27 -28.87 53.34 32.65
CA ALA A 27 -29.31 52.22 31.83
C ALA A 27 -28.17 51.67 30.96
N VAL A 28 -28.25 50.36 30.65
CA VAL A 28 -27.46 49.71 29.61
C VAL A 28 -28.43 49.09 28.62
N GLU A 29 -28.24 49.35 27.33
CA GLU A 29 -28.94 48.63 26.26
C GLU A 29 -28.01 47.59 25.66
N LEU A 30 -28.53 46.38 25.46
CA LEU A 30 -27.81 45.27 24.87
C LEU A 30 -28.53 44.80 23.59
N SER A 31 -27.77 44.58 22.53
CA SER A 31 -28.29 44.04 21.27
C SER A 31 -27.44 42.87 20.79
N SER A 32 -28.13 41.84 20.30
CA SER A 32 -27.54 40.64 19.71
C SER A 32 -27.87 40.57 18.22
N PRO A 33 -26.96 40.06 17.37
CA PRO A 33 -27.27 39.73 15.97
C PRO A 33 -28.36 38.66 15.79
N GLY A 34 -28.62 37.85 16.82
CA GLY A 34 -29.65 36.81 16.83
C GLY A 34 -29.76 36.10 18.18
N ASP A 35 -30.70 35.17 18.30
CA ASP A 35 -31.03 34.50 19.57
C ASP A 35 -30.26 33.17 19.75
N SER A 36 -29.51 32.75 18.74
CA SER A 36 -28.74 31.51 18.75
C SER A 36 -27.35 31.68 18.15
N ILE A 37 -26.42 30.83 18.59
CA ILE A 37 -25.05 30.75 18.08
C ILE A 37 -24.68 29.26 17.88
N LEU A 38 -23.90 28.94 16.84
CA LEU A 38 -23.41 27.58 16.68
C LEU A 38 -22.32 27.28 17.72
N VAL A 39 -22.16 26.02 18.08
CA VAL A 39 -20.98 25.58 18.84
C VAL A 39 -19.71 25.98 18.06
N THR A 40 -18.72 26.52 18.76
CA THR A 40 -17.45 27.08 18.26
C THR A 40 -17.53 28.40 17.49
N ASP A 41 -18.70 28.87 17.09
CA ASP A 41 -18.86 30.18 16.47
C ASP A 41 -18.73 31.30 17.52
N SER A 42 -18.36 32.49 17.04
CA SER A 42 -18.33 33.72 17.84
C SER A 42 -19.19 34.81 17.23
N ILE A 43 -20.03 35.44 18.05
CA ILE A 43 -20.77 36.65 17.69
C ILE A 43 -20.34 37.83 18.56
N ARG A 44 -20.43 39.04 18.04
CA ARG A 44 -20.19 40.25 18.83
C ARG A 44 -21.50 40.85 19.29
N LEU A 45 -21.69 40.92 20.59
CA LEU A 45 -22.78 41.68 21.19
C LEU A 45 -22.44 43.17 21.21
N ARG A 46 -23.45 44.03 21.14
CA ARG A 46 -23.28 45.48 21.21
C ARG A 46 -24.02 46.02 22.42
N ALA A 47 -23.28 46.58 23.36
CA ALA A 47 -23.81 47.28 24.53
C ALA A 47 -23.60 48.79 24.42
N ARG A 48 -24.56 49.59 24.89
CA ARG A 48 -24.45 51.04 25.05
C ARG A 48 -24.96 51.43 26.43
N ALA A 49 -24.21 52.28 27.13
CA ALA A 49 -24.64 52.82 28.42
C ALA A 49 -25.18 54.24 28.26
N PHE A 50 -26.17 54.59 29.08
CA PHE A 50 -26.83 55.89 29.09
C PHE A 50 -26.86 56.45 30.51
N ASP A 51 -26.72 57.76 30.64
CA ASP A 51 -26.93 58.46 31.91
C ASP A 51 -28.42 58.66 32.21
N ALA A 52 -28.73 59.29 33.35
CA ALA A 52 -30.11 59.52 33.81
C ALA A 52 -30.92 60.46 32.91
N ASP A 53 -30.25 61.21 32.03
CA ASP A 53 -30.86 62.12 31.06
C ASP A 53 -30.96 61.49 29.65
N GLU A 54 -30.77 60.16 29.56
CA GLU A 54 -30.81 59.35 28.33
C GLU A 54 -29.70 59.69 27.31
N PHE A 55 -28.62 60.37 27.73
CA PHE A 55 -27.47 60.60 26.86
C PHE A 55 -26.50 59.41 26.91
N ALA A 56 -26.05 58.98 25.74
CA ALA A 56 -25.06 57.91 25.64
C ALA A 56 -23.75 58.34 26.31
N ILE A 57 -23.19 57.44 27.12
CA ILE A 57 -21.90 57.63 27.78
C ILE A 57 -20.79 57.18 26.80
N PRO A 58 -20.02 58.12 26.20
CA PRO A 58 -18.94 57.76 25.30
C PRO A 58 -17.83 57.03 26.06
N ASP A 59 -17.20 56.05 25.41
CA ASP A 59 -16.09 55.25 25.95
C ASP A 59 -16.38 54.50 27.27
N ALA A 60 -17.67 54.20 27.51
CA ALA A 60 -18.14 53.37 28.62
C ALA A 60 -17.44 52.00 28.65
N ARG A 61 -16.76 51.68 29.76
CA ARG A 61 -16.15 50.36 29.99
C ARG A 61 -17.20 49.37 30.51
N ILE A 62 -17.88 48.71 29.57
CA ILE A 62 -18.87 47.67 29.89
C ILE A 62 -18.18 46.43 30.46
N HIS A 63 -18.70 45.92 31.56
CA HIS A 63 -18.34 44.61 32.10
C HIS A 63 -19.24 43.54 31.51
N TRP A 64 -18.66 42.40 31.14
CA TRP A 64 -19.36 41.30 30.49
C TRP A 64 -19.28 40.04 31.34
N GLU A 65 -20.41 39.36 31.50
CA GLU A 65 -20.49 38.09 32.23
C GLU A 65 -21.40 37.10 31.50
N SER A 66 -21.10 35.81 31.62
CA SER A 66 -21.95 34.72 31.15
C SER A 66 -22.49 33.95 32.36
N SER A 67 -23.80 33.68 32.38
CA SER A 67 -24.42 32.86 33.42
C SER A 67 -23.97 31.39 33.38
N ASN A 68 -23.46 30.92 32.24
CA ASN A 68 -22.90 29.59 32.09
C ASN A 68 -21.71 29.58 31.10
N PRO A 69 -20.48 29.83 31.57
CA PRO A 69 -19.27 29.83 30.75
C PRO A 69 -18.90 28.47 30.13
N GLU A 70 -19.52 27.37 30.57
CA GLU A 70 -19.38 26.06 29.92
C GLU A 70 -20.29 25.94 28.70
N VAL A 71 -21.35 26.74 28.59
CA VAL A 71 -22.24 26.80 27.43
C VAL A 71 -21.81 27.92 26.48
N ALA A 72 -21.60 29.14 26.96
CA ALA A 72 -21.11 30.26 26.13
C ALA A 72 -20.15 31.15 26.92
N ARG A 73 -18.99 31.47 26.36
CA ARG A 73 -17.98 32.34 26.97
C ARG A 73 -18.04 33.72 26.36
N VAL A 74 -17.99 34.77 27.17
CA VAL A 74 -17.92 36.16 26.70
C VAL A 74 -16.56 36.76 27.03
N SER A 75 -15.95 37.46 26.07
CA SER A 75 -14.71 38.21 26.25
C SER A 75 -14.97 39.61 26.80
N GLU A 76 -13.92 40.29 27.27
CA GLU A 76 -14.01 41.68 27.75
C GLU A 76 -14.50 42.66 26.66
N ASP A 77 -14.34 42.33 25.38
CA ASP A 77 -14.77 43.16 24.24
C ASP A 77 -16.20 42.82 23.75
N GLY A 78 -16.92 41.95 24.45
CA GLY A 78 -18.30 41.55 24.13
C GLY A 78 -18.42 40.50 23.02
N TYR A 79 -17.36 39.75 22.72
CA TYR A 79 -17.45 38.59 21.84
C TYR A 79 -17.91 37.38 22.64
N VAL A 80 -18.99 36.76 22.21
CA VAL A 80 -19.54 35.54 22.79
C VAL A 80 -19.20 34.36 21.90
N THR A 81 -18.55 33.33 22.44
CA THR A 81 -18.25 32.07 21.77
C THR A 81 -19.12 30.96 22.31
N GLY A 82 -19.81 30.22 21.43
CA GLY A 82 -20.55 29.02 21.79
C GLY A 82 -19.58 27.89 22.16
N VAL A 83 -19.73 27.30 23.33
CA VAL A 83 -18.83 26.25 23.86
C VAL A 83 -19.51 24.88 23.86
N ASN A 84 -20.69 24.76 24.47
CA ASN A 84 -21.47 23.53 24.51
C ASN A 84 -22.95 23.82 24.29
N LEU A 85 -23.71 22.80 23.87
CA LEU A 85 -25.15 22.89 23.69
C LEU A 85 -25.86 23.35 24.97
N GLY A 86 -26.81 24.27 24.83
CA GLY A 86 -27.61 24.77 25.94
C GLY A 86 -27.94 26.24 25.80
N THR A 87 -28.41 26.86 26.87
CA THR A 87 -28.71 28.30 26.90
C THR A 87 -27.82 28.98 27.93
N ALA A 88 -27.20 30.09 27.56
CA ALA A 88 -26.47 30.96 28.47
C ALA A 88 -27.01 32.39 28.36
N GLU A 89 -27.05 33.08 29.48
CA GLU A 89 -27.45 34.48 29.54
C GLU A 89 -26.20 35.34 29.62
N ILE A 90 -26.05 36.27 28.67
CA ILE A 90 -24.90 37.18 28.62
C ILE A 90 -25.34 38.55 29.11
N THR A 91 -24.66 39.02 30.16
CA THR A 91 -24.98 40.27 30.83
C THR A 91 -23.90 41.32 30.56
N ALA A 92 -24.35 42.50 30.14
CA ALA A 92 -23.54 43.70 30.03
C ALA A 92 -23.89 44.66 31.18
N SER A 93 -22.90 45.12 31.95
CA SER A 93 -23.13 46.01 33.09
C SER A 93 -22.15 47.18 33.15
N LEU A 94 -22.61 48.31 33.72
CA LEU A 94 -21.80 49.46 34.08
C LEU A 94 -22.35 50.06 35.39
N GLY A 95 -21.64 49.84 36.49
CA GLY A 95 -22.14 50.20 37.83
C GLY A 95 -23.32 49.31 38.23
N GLU A 96 -24.44 49.92 38.63
CA GLU A 96 -25.68 49.20 38.98
C GLU A 96 -26.58 48.92 37.75
N ALA A 97 -26.34 49.59 36.62
CA ALA A 97 -27.10 49.38 35.40
C ALA A 97 -26.61 48.12 34.66
N SER A 98 -27.54 47.27 34.22
CA SER A 98 -27.24 46.06 33.47
C SER A 98 -28.35 45.70 32.47
N ALA A 99 -27.99 44.96 31.43
CA ALA A 99 -28.91 44.33 30.51
C ALA A 99 -28.38 42.96 30.09
N SER A 100 -29.29 42.03 29.84
CA SER A 100 -28.96 40.64 29.57
C SER A 100 -29.68 40.13 28.32
N VAL A 101 -29.03 39.20 27.61
CA VAL A 101 -29.62 38.49 26.47
C VAL A 101 -29.39 36.99 26.64
N ALA A 102 -30.45 36.20 26.46
CA ALA A 102 -30.34 34.75 26.42
C ALA A 102 -29.90 34.31 25.02
N LEU A 103 -28.82 33.52 24.94
CA LEU A 103 -28.33 32.91 23.71
C LEU A 103 -28.45 31.40 23.80
N VAL A 104 -29.06 30.80 22.79
CA VAL A 104 -29.12 29.34 22.64
C VAL A 104 -27.96 28.87 21.79
N VAL A 105 -27.08 28.05 22.36
CA VAL A 105 -26.02 27.39 21.64
C VAL A 105 -26.58 26.11 21.02
N VAL A 106 -26.62 26.09 19.69
CA VAL A 106 -27.25 25.01 18.89
C VAL A 106 -26.18 24.16 18.19
N PRO A 107 -26.49 22.89 17.84
CA PRO A 107 -25.52 22.03 17.18
C PRO A 107 -25.15 22.55 15.80
N TYR A 108 -23.96 22.18 15.34
CA TYR A 108 -23.49 22.49 14.00
C TYR A 108 -24.33 21.69 12.99
N PRO A 109 -25.15 22.32 12.13
CA PRO A 109 -26.06 21.58 11.25
C PRO A 109 -25.31 20.70 10.25
N GLU A 110 -25.74 19.47 10.02
CA GLU A 110 -25.03 18.52 9.12
C GLU A 110 -24.93 19.07 7.69
N ASN A 111 -25.98 19.73 7.20
CA ASN A 111 -25.95 20.38 5.89
C ASN A 111 -24.89 21.49 5.81
N LEU A 112 -24.58 22.17 6.92
CA LEU A 112 -23.50 23.15 6.96
C LEU A 112 -22.13 22.46 6.94
N VAL A 113 -21.96 21.33 7.64
CA VAL A 113 -20.71 20.53 7.55
C VAL A 113 -20.45 20.10 6.11
N LEU A 114 -21.49 19.62 5.43
CA LEU A 114 -21.40 19.24 4.01
C LEU A 114 -21.02 20.46 3.16
N LYS A 115 -21.68 21.61 3.32
CA LYS A 115 -21.30 22.84 2.60
C LYS A 115 -19.83 23.23 2.84
N VAL A 116 -19.34 23.11 4.07
CA VAL A 116 -17.93 23.36 4.38
C VAL A 116 -17.01 22.35 3.69
N LEU A 117 -17.38 21.06 3.64
CA LEU A 117 -16.63 20.05 2.87
C LEU A 117 -16.59 20.39 1.38
N TYR A 118 -17.72 20.79 0.81
CA TYR A 118 -17.83 21.25 -0.57
C TYR A 118 -16.87 22.41 -0.85
N ASP A 119 -16.94 23.47 -0.05
CA ASP A 119 -16.09 24.65 -0.21
C ASP A 119 -14.60 24.31 0.01
N ALA A 120 -14.28 23.50 1.03
CA ALA A 120 -12.91 23.13 1.40
C ALA A 120 -12.22 22.22 0.37
N THR A 121 -12.99 21.59 -0.52
CA THR A 121 -12.47 20.65 -1.53
C THR A 121 -12.85 21.04 -2.97
N ASN A 122 -13.10 22.34 -3.21
CA ASN A 122 -13.39 22.91 -4.52
C ASN A 122 -14.60 22.26 -5.23
N GLY A 123 -15.72 22.14 -4.53
CA GLY A 123 -16.99 21.55 -4.97
C GLY A 123 -17.50 21.96 -6.34
N ASP A 124 -17.23 23.21 -6.75
CA ASP A 124 -17.64 23.74 -8.05
C ASP A 124 -16.96 23.01 -9.23
N LEU A 125 -15.85 22.32 -8.98
CA LEU A 125 -15.06 21.58 -9.97
C LEU A 125 -15.22 20.06 -9.88
N TRP A 126 -16.02 19.55 -8.94
CA TRP A 126 -16.27 18.12 -8.83
C TRP A 126 -16.94 17.57 -10.10
N GLN A 127 -16.69 16.29 -10.40
CA GLN A 127 -17.32 15.61 -11.54
C GLN A 127 -18.83 15.44 -11.34
N ASP A 128 -19.24 15.07 -10.13
CA ASP A 128 -20.62 15.00 -9.68
C ASP A 128 -20.80 15.82 -8.39
N ASN A 129 -21.41 16.99 -8.55
CA ASN A 129 -21.89 17.84 -7.46
C ASN A 129 -23.42 17.94 -7.46
N THR A 130 -24.13 16.93 -7.95
CA THR A 130 -25.60 16.97 -8.07
C THR A 130 -26.26 17.32 -6.75
N ASN A 131 -27.11 18.36 -6.77
CA ASN A 131 -27.86 18.94 -5.67
C ASN A 131 -27.05 19.61 -4.54
N TRP A 132 -25.72 19.59 -4.59
CA TRP A 132 -24.89 20.32 -3.64
C TRP A 132 -25.16 21.83 -3.73
N LEU A 133 -25.19 22.49 -2.57
CA LEU A 133 -25.54 23.91 -2.40
C LEU A 133 -26.96 24.32 -2.88
N THR A 134 -27.82 23.37 -3.26
CA THR A 134 -29.22 23.64 -3.60
C THR A 134 -30.13 23.58 -2.36
N GLU A 135 -31.41 23.89 -2.55
CA GLU A 135 -32.46 23.75 -1.53
C GLU A 135 -33.06 22.34 -1.46
N GLU A 136 -32.58 21.40 -2.29
CA GLU A 136 -33.05 20.01 -2.26
C GLU A 136 -32.63 19.31 -0.97
N PRO A 137 -33.44 18.34 -0.46
CA PRO A 137 -33.08 17.55 0.72
C PRO A 137 -31.70 16.90 0.59
N VAL A 138 -30.93 16.91 1.68
CA VAL A 138 -29.56 16.33 1.75
C VAL A 138 -29.52 14.85 1.33
N ALA A 139 -30.62 14.11 1.52
CA ALA A 139 -30.77 12.73 1.04
C ALA A 139 -30.63 12.56 -0.49
N LEU A 140 -30.81 13.64 -1.25
CA LEU A 140 -30.70 13.65 -2.72
C LEU A 140 -29.34 14.16 -3.20
N TRP A 141 -28.44 14.57 -2.30
CA TRP A 141 -27.12 15.07 -2.68
C TRP A 141 -26.25 13.90 -3.12
N ALA A 142 -25.52 14.10 -4.22
CA ALA A 142 -24.60 13.07 -4.74
C ALA A 142 -23.63 12.62 -3.65
N GLY A 143 -23.50 11.31 -3.48
CA GLY A 143 -22.59 10.69 -2.52
C GLY A 143 -23.07 10.69 -1.05
N ILE A 144 -24.24 11.25 -0.73
CA ILE A 144 -24.75 11.29 0.65
C ILE A 144 -25.80 10.19 0.90
N ARG A 145 -25.73 9.53 2.05
CA ARG A 145 -26.81 8.68 2.57
C ARG A 145 -27.13 9.03 4.01
N LEU A 146 -28.39 8.80 4.37
CA LEU A 146 -28.91 9.02 5.70
C LEU A 146 -29.27 7.68 6.36
N ASN A 147 -29.19 7.64 7.70
CA ASN A 147 -29.73 6.54 8.50
C ASN A 147 -31.27 6.63 8.63
N GLU A 148 -31.86 5.71 9.39
CA GLU A 148 -33.31 5.64 9.61
C GLU A 148 -33.85 6.89 10.33
N GLU A 149 -33.00 7.56 11.12
CA GLU A 149 -33.30 8.83 11.81
C GLU A 149 -33.12 10.08 10.91
N GLY A 150 -32.71 9.91 9.66
CA GLY A 150 -32.51 11.01 8.72
C GLY A 150 -31.21 11.80 8.93
N ARG A 151 -30.23 11.22 9.64
CA ARG A 151 -28.89 11.80 9.90
C ARG A 151 -27.87 11.27 8.90
N VAL A 152 -26.88 12.09 8.52
CA VAL A 152 -25.85 11.69 7.56
C VAL A 152 -24.98 10.57 8.13
N ASN A 153 -25.02 9.40 7.51
CA ASN A 153 -24.26 8.23 7.95
C ASN A 153 -23.27 7.68 6.91
N HIS A 154 -23.37 8.08 5.64
CA HIS A 154 -22.33 7.79 4.64
C HIS A 154 -22.03 9.00 3.76
N ILE A 155 -20.74 9.23 3.53
CA ILE A 155 -20.22 10.13 2.49
C ILE A 155 -19.37 9.26 1.56
N VAL A 156 -19.78 9.15 0.29
CA VAL A 156 -19.16 8.32 -0.73
C VAL A 156 -18.93 9.15 -1.98
N LEU A 157 -17.73 9.72 -2.12
CA LEU A 157 -17.32 10.60 -3.22
C LEU A 157 -16.00 10.15 -3.86
N PRO A 158 -15.77 8.85 -4.14
CA PRO A 158 -14.51 8.41 -4.72
C PRO A 158 -14.37 8.88 -6.17
N GLY A 159 -13.17 9.22 -6.63
CA GLY A 159 -12.93 9.54 -8.03
C GLY A 159 -13.59 10.83 -8.52
N ASN A 160 -14.00 11.72 -7.61
CA ASN A 160 -14.89 12.84 -7.93
C ASN A 160 -14.14 14.16 -8.21
N GLY A 161 -12.82 14.16 -8.14
CA GLY A 161 -11.97 15.34 -8.40
C GLY A 161 -11.97 16.36 -7.25
N LEU A 162 -12.14 15.90 -6.00
CA LEU A 162 -12.02 16.76 -4.81
C LEU A 162 -10.57 17.28 -4.72
N ILE A 163 -10.40 18.60 -4.59
CA ILE A 163 -9.09 19.26 -4.44
C ILE A 163 -9.10 20.13 -3.19
N GLY A 164 -8.24 19.86 -2.21
CA GLY A 164 -8.13 20.65 -0.99
C GLY A 164 -8.00 19.77 0.26
N THR A 165 -8.58 20.18 1.39
CA THR A 165 -8.38 19.49 2.68
C THR A 165 -9.68 18.95 3.26
N ILE A 166 -9.60 17.89 4.08
CA ILE A 166 -10.73 17.46 4.90
C ILE A 166 -10.91 18.49 6.03
N PRO A 167 -12.06 19.19 6.12
CA PRO A 167 -12.26 20.23 7.12
C PRO A 167 -12.45 19.64 8.53
N PRO A 168 -11.92 20.28 9.59
CA PRO A 168 -12.11 19.85 10.98
C PRO A 168 -13.58 19.69 11.41
N GLN A 169 -14.49 20.44 10.77
CA GLN A 169 -15.93 20.40 11.02
C GLN A 169 -16.55 19.03 10.72
N ILE A 170 -15.84 18.14 10.01
CA ILE A 170 -16.28 16.76 9.76
C ILE A 170 -16.64 16.02 11.06
N GLN A 171 -16.00 16.36 12.19
CA GLN A 171 -16.31 15.80 13.52
C GLN A 171 -17.77 15.93 13.95
N HIS A 172 -18.53 16.87 13.38
CA HIS A 172 -19.93 17.12 13.75
C HIS A 172 -20.90 16.15 13.08
N LEU A 173 -20.44 15.28 12.18
CA LEU A 173 -21.22 14.17 11.61
C LEU A 173 -21.17 12.95 12.52
N GLU A 174 -21.72 13.07 13.73
CA GLU A 174 -21.57 12.09 14.82
C GLU A 174 -22.07 10.68 14.49
N ASP A 175 -23.02 10.56 13.55
CA ASP A 175 -23.59 9.28 13.09
C ASP A 175 -22.89 8.72 11.84
N LEU A 176 -21.76 9.30 11.41
CA LEU A 176 -21.04 8.87 10.22
C LEU A 176 -20.43 7.48 10.40
N GLU A 177 -20.87 6.53 9.58
CA GLU A 177 -20.40 5.15 9.54
C GLU A 177 -19.40 4.89 8.41
N SER A 178 -19.46 5.66 7.32
CA SER A 178 -18.49 5.53 6.23
C SER A 178 -18.09 6.88 5.63
N LEU A 179 -16.78 7.06 5.49
CA LEU A 179 -16.17 8.20 4.81
C LEU A 179 -15.24 7.66 3.71
N HIS A 180 -15.72 7.71 2.46
CA HIS A 180 -15.00 7.24 1.28
C HIS A 180 -14.72 8.42 0.36
N LEU A 181 -13.49 8.92 0.41
CA LEU A 181 -13.02 10.03 -0.41
C LEU A 181 -11.84 9.62 -1.30
N GLY A 182 -11.67 8.32 -1.54
CA GLY A 182 -10.60 7.75 -2.34
C GLY A 182 -10.49 8.30 -3.77
N GLU A 183 -9.33 8.15 -4.40
CA GLU A 183 -9.07 8.56 -5.79
C GLU A 183 -9.40 10.04 -6.05
N ASN A 184 -9.00 10.92 -5.14
CA ASN A 184 -9.16 12.37 -5.24
C ASN A 184 -7.82 13.10 -5.03
N ASP A 185 -7.75 14.40 -5.25
CA ASP A 185 -6.53 15.21 -5.10
C ASP A 185 -6.58 16.05 -3.81
N LEU A 186 -6.81 15.37 -2.68
CA LEU A 186 -6.74 16.01 -1.35
C LEU A 186 -5.28 16.33 -0.97
N GLU A 187 -5.11 17.14 0.07
CA GLU A 187 -3.80 17.51 0.59
C GLU A 187 -3.84 17.68 2.11
N GLY A 188 -2.66 17.88 2.70
CA GLY A 188 -2.50 18.08 4.14
C GLY A 188 -2.62 16.78 4.96
N PRO A 189 -2.52 16.89 6.30
CA PRO A 189 -2.62 15.73 7.18
C PRO A 189 -4.05 15.22 7.33
N LEU A 190 -4.20 13.96 7.75
CA LEU A 190 -5.49 13.47 8.26
C LEU A 190 -5.86 14.29 9.51
N PRO A 191 -6.92 15.10 9.50
CA PRO A 191 -7.28 15.92 10.66
C PRO A 191 -7.66 15.02 11.85
N ILE A 192 -7.19 15.39 13.04
CA ILE A 192 -7.46 14.64 14.29
C ILE A 192 -8.96 14.56 14.56
N GLU A 193 -9.75 15.53 14.09
CA GLU A 193 -11.19 15.59 14.17
C GLU A 193 -11.91 14.38 13.54
N VAL A 194 -11.32 13.72 12.53
CA VAL A 194 -11.86 12.46 11.97
C VAL A 194 -11.88 11.36 13.01
N THR A 195 -10.93 11.35 13.96
CA THR A 195 -10.85 10.34 15.03
C THR A 195 -11.96 10.47 16.07
N ARG A 196 -12.74 11.56 16.05
CA ARG A 196 -13.91 11.77 16.94
C ARG A 196 -15.19 11.10 16.43
N LEU A 197 -15.18 10.59 15.19
CA LEU A 197 -16.30 9.91 14.56
C LEU A 197 -16.43 8.48 15.12
N SER A 198 -16.93 8.38 16.35
CA SER A 198 -16.95 7.12 17.12
C SER A 198 -17.76 5.98 16.48
N ARG A 199 -18.67 6.29 15.54
CA ARG A 199 -19.48 5.34 14.75
C ARG A 199 -18.83 4.90 13.44
N LEU A 200 -17.66 5.43 13.11
CA LEU A 200 -17.02 5.19 11.83
C LEU A 200 -16.58 3.72 11.72
N LYS A 201 -17.17 3.01 10.76
CA LYS A 201 -16.87 1.60 10.47
C LYS A 201 -15.93 1.46 9.28
N SER A 202 -15.93 2.42 8.37
CA SER A 202 -15.08 2.38 7.18
C SER A 202 -14.53 3.76 6.86
N LEU A 203 -13.20 3.85 6.79
CA LEU A 203 -12.46 5.02 6.34
C LEU A 203 -11.63 4.64 5.12
N ASP A 204 -11.98 5.20 3.96
CA ASP A 204 -11.25 4.98 2.71
C ASP A 204 -10.79 6.30 2.12
N LEU A 205 -9.47 6.50 2.17
CA LEU A 205 -8.77 7.67 1.64
C LEU A 205 -7.65 7.21 0.69
N ASN A 206 -7.81 6.08 0.00
CA ASN A 206 -6.81 5.60 -0.94
C ASN A 206 -6.52 6.62 -2.06
N TYR A 207 -5.27 6.79 -2.46
CA TYR A 207 -4.87 7.74 -3.52
C TYR A 207 -5.51 9.11 -3.36
N THR A 208 -5.36 9.72 -2.17
CA THR A 208 -5.90 11.05 -1.91
C THR A 208 -4.85 12.13 -1.76
N GLY A 209 -3.57 11.80 -1.56
CA GLY A 209 -2.52 12.79 -1.31
C GLY A 209 -2.38 13.20 0.16
N ILE A 210 -3.10 12.54 1.08
CA ILE A 210 -2.99 12.78 2.52
C ILE A 210 -1.55 12.56 2.99
N SER A 211 -1.05 13.49 3.80
CA SER A 211 0.35 13.57 4.22
C SER A 211 0.48 13.63 5.76
N GLY A 212 1.64 14.02 6.28
CA GLY A 212 1.86 14.13 7.72
C GLY A 212 1.98 12.75 8.40
N LYS A 213 1.75 12.68 9.71
CA LYS A 213 1.81 11.43 10.48
C LYS A 213 0.42 10.86 10.68
N LEU A 214 0.32 9.53 10.83
CA LEU A 214 -0.90 8.91 11.34
C LEU A 214 -1.05 9.26 12.84
N PRO A 215 -2.13 9.93 13.27
CA PRO A 215 -2.30 10.31 14.67
C PRO A 215 -2.54 9.07 15.57
N PRO A 216 -1.95 8.99 16.78
CA PRO A 216 -2.25 7.93 17.75
C PRO A 216 -3.74 7.77 18.06
N GLU A 217 -4.50 8.86 18.02
CA GLU A 217 -5.95 8.91 18.23
C GLU A 217 -6.73 8.10 17.18
N ILE A 218 -6.10 7.66 16.08
CA ILE A 218 -6.72 6.70 15.16
C ILE A 218 -7.24 5.46 15.90
N GLY A 219 -6.58 5.06 16.99
CA GLY A 219 -6.98 3.94 17.84
C GLY A 219 -8.29 4.16 18.61
N ASP A 220 -8.84 5.37 18.63
CA ASP A 220 -10.10 5.69 19.31
C ASP A 220 -11.34 5.39 18.44
N LEU A 221 -11.15 5.12 17.15
CA LEU A 221 -12.19 4.65 16.21
C LEU A 221 -12.57 3.19 16.47
N SER A 222 -13.07 2.88 17.66
CA SER A 222 -13.28 1.50 18.13
C SER A 222 -14.27 0.66 17.31
N GLU A 223 -15.16 1.27 16.53
CA GLU A 223 -16.09 0.59 15.62
C GLU A 223 -15.50 0.30 14.23
N LEU A 224 -14.25 0.74 13.97
CA LEU A 224 -13.64 0.63 12.64
C LEU A 224 -13.40 -0.83 12.23
N VAL A 225 -13.92 -1.17 11.05
CA VAL A 225 -13.82 -2.49 10.41
C VAL A 225 -12.86 -2.44 9.23
N ALA A 226 -12.81 -1.32 8.51
CA ALA A 226 -11.93 -1.14 7.36
C ALA A 226 -11.23 0.22 7.38
N LEU A 227 -9.89 0.19 7.31
CA LEU A 227 -9.03 1.36 7.17
C LEU A 227 -8.16 1.21 5.92
N SER A 228 -8.40 2.07 4.93
CA SER A 228 -7.65 2.13 3.68
C SER A 228 -7.02 3.51 3.52
N LEU A 229 -5.69 3.55 3.60
CA LEU A 229 -4.85 4.74 3.40
C LEU A 229 -3.80 4.49 2.31
N PHE A 230 -4.06 3.53 1.43
CA PHE A 230 -3.19 3.11 0.34
C PHE A 230 -2.80 4.27 -0.58
N GLY A 231 -1.53 4.35 -1.00
CA GLY A 231 -1.12 5.28 -2.05
C GLY A 231 -1.16 6.75 -1.65
N ASN A 232 -0.73 7.08 -0.44
CA ASN A 232 -0.70 8.44 0.12
C ASN A 232 0.73 8.89 0.45
N GLU A 233 0.87 10.04 1.09
CA GLU A 233 2.15 10.61 1.50
C GLU A 233 2.42 10.51 3.02
N LEU A 234 1.79 9.55 3.72
CA LEU A 234 1.94 9.42 5.17
C LEU A 234 3.39 9.13 5.56
N THR A 235 3.87 9.82 6.59
CA THR A 235 5.24 9.77 7.12
C THR A 235 5.23 9.37 8.60
N GLY A 236 6.42 9.20 9.18
CA GLY A 236 6.56 8.82 10.58
C GLY A 236 6.38 7.33 10.80
N GLU A 237 6.14 6.95 12.05
CA GLU A 237 5.97 5.56 12.48
C GLU A 237 4.48 5.19 12.54
N ILE A 238 4.21 3.88 12.50
CA ILE A 238 2.86 3.36 12.78
C ILE A 238 2.64 3.45 14.30
N PRO A 239 1.64 4.21 14.79
CA PRO A 239 1.40 4.36 16.21
C PRO A 239 0.93 3.02 16.83
N PRO A 240 1.48 2.60 18.00
CA PRO A 240 1.04 1.40 18.70
C PRO A 240 -0.46 1.34 19.01
N GLU A 241 -1.10 2.50 19.16
CA GLU A 241 -2.53 2.66 19.40
C GLU A 241 -3.40 2.05 18.29
N ILE A 242 -2.84 1.81 17.10
CA ILE A 242 -3.54 1.07 16.03
C ILE A 242 -4.04 -0.30 16.54
N GLY A 243 -3.34 -0.93 17.49
CA GLY A 243 -3.74 -2.19 18.11
C GLY A 243 -5.01 -2.13 18.96
N LYS A 244 -5.58 -0.94 19.21
CA LYS A 244 -6.88 -0.77 19.87
C LYS A 244 -8.07 -1.06 18.95
N LEU A 245 -7.87 -1.07 17.63
CA LEU A 245 -8.90 -1.27 16.61
C LEU A 245 -9.33 -2.74 16.50
N THR A 246 -9.79 -3.33 17.60
CA THR A 246 -10.00 -4.79 17.71
C THR A 246 -11.07 -5.38 16.78
N ASN A 247 -11.93 -4.54 16.18
CA ASN A 247 -12.92 -4.92 15.17
C ASN A 247 -12.38 -4.87 13.72
N LEU A 248 -11.14 -4.44 13.52
CA LEU A 248 -10.57 -4.18 12.20
C LEU A 248 -10.36 -5.49 11.43
N GLU A 249 -10.97 -5.58 10.25
CA GLU A 249 -10.84 -6.72 9.33
C GLU A 249 -9.92 -6.41 8.15
N TYR A 250 -9.78 -5.13 7.79
CA TYR A 250 -8.99 -4.67 6.65
C TYR A 250 -8.12 -3.47 7.04
N LEU A 251 -6.80 -3.62 6.91
CA LEU A 251 -5.83 -2.55 7.10
C LEU A 251 -4.92 -2.45 5.89
N ASP A 252 -4.99 -1.32 5.19
CA ASP A 252 -4.13 -1.03 4.04
C ASP A 252 -3.39 0.31 4.23
N LEU A 253 -2.08 0.19 4.41
CA LEU A 253 -1.10 1.27 4.53
C LEU A 253 -0.05 1.21 3.41
N CYS A 254 -0.29 0.39 2.38
CA CYS A 254 0.66 0.20 1.29
C CYS A 254 0.97 1.53 0.58
N HIS A 255 2.17 1.64 0.00
CA HIS A 255 2.57 2.77 -0.85
C HIS A 255 2.42 4.14 -0.15
N ASN A 256 2.97 4.26 1.05
CA ASN A 256 3.13 5.52 1.79
C ASN A 256 4.63 5.85 1.97
N ARG A 257 5.00 6.73 2.90
CA ARG A 257 6.40 7.03 3.30
C ARG A 257 6.65 6.68 4.77
N LEU A 258 5.95 5.68 5.31
CA LEU A 258 6.06 5.23 6.70
C LEU A 258 7.44 4.62 6.99
N ARG A 259 7.90 4.71 8.23
CA ARG A 259 9.22 4.27 8.70
C ARG A 259 9.09 3.63 10.09
N GLY A 260 10.21 3.14 10.62
CA GLY A 260 10.27 2.54 11.95
C GLY A 260 9.74 1.10 11.96
N PRO A 261 9.66 0.48 13.15
CA PRO A 261 9.21 -0.90 13.30
C PRO A 261 7.71 -1.06 13.10
N ILE A 262 7.30 -2.28 12.76
CA ILE A 262 5.90 -2.69 12.92
C ILE A 262 5.64 -2.83 14.43
N PRO A 263 4.68 -2.10 15.02
CA PRO A 263 4.41 -2.19 16.46
C PRO A 263 3.87 -3.59 16.82
N PRO A 264 4.38 -4.25 17.89
CA PRO A 264 3.88 -5.55 18.36
C PRO A 264 2.36 -5.57 18.66
N GLU A 265 1.80 -4.42 19.04
CA GLU A 265 0.37 -4.20 19.28
C GLU A 265 -0.51 -4.53 18.07
N ILE A 266 0.06 -4.59 16.86
CA ILE A 266 -0.65 -5.08 15.68
C ILE A 266 -1.26 -6.46 15.91
N GLY A 267 -0.62 -7.31 16.73
CA GLY A 267 -1.12 -8.64 17.08
C GLY A 267 -2.40 -8.65 17.93
N ASN A 268 -2.90 -7.49 18.37
CA ASN A 268 -4.19 -7.37 19.05
C ASN A 268 -5.39 -7.36 18.09
N LEU A 269 -5.17 -7.16 16.79
CA LEU A 269 -6.21 -7.05 15.75
C LEU A 269 -6.73 -8.43 15.32
N ARG A 270 -7.37 -9.16 16.23
CA ARG A 270 -7.67 -10.60 16.04
C ARG A 270 -8.69 -10.91 14.94
N GLU A 271 -9.51 -9.94 14.54
CA GLU A 271 -10.46 -10.06 13.42
C GLU A 271 -9.82 -9.74 12.05
N LEU A 272 -8.54 -9.36 12.01
CA LEU A 272 -7.88 -8.88 10.81
C LEU A 272 -7.72 -9.99 9.77
N LYS A 273 -8.26 -9.74 8.57
CA LYS A 273 -8.23 -10.64 7.41
C LYS A 273 -7.19 -10.20 6.38
N TYR A 274 -6.96 -8.90 6.26
CA TYR A 274 -6.02 -8.32 5.30
C TYR A 274 -5.12 -7.30 6.00
N LEU A 275 -3.82 -7.58 6.01
CA LEU A 275 -2.79 -6.70 6.54
C LEU A 275 -1.81 -6.34 5.43
N MET A 276 -1.88 -5.11 4.94
CA MET A 276 -1.11 -4.63 3.80
C MET A 276 -0.32 -3.37 4.20
N MET A 277 1.00 -3.47 4.19
CA MET A 277 1.94 -2.41 4.59
C MET A 277 3.13 -2.30 3.60
N CYS A 278 2.97 -2.85 2.40
CA CYS A 278 3.98 -2.89 1.37
C CYS A 278 4.49 -1.50 0.94
N GLY A 279 5.78 -1.41 0.61
CA GLY A 279 6.35 -0.22 -0.01
C GLY A 279 6.18 -0.22 -1.52
N VAL A 280 7.03 0.55 -2.22
CA VAL A 280 7.06 0.58 -3.69
C VAL A 280 8.36 -0.05 -4.16
N ASP A 281 8.24 -1.16 -4.87
CA ASP A 281 9.40 -1.85 -5.41
C ASP A 281 10.10 -1.00 -6.48
N GLY A 282 11.43 -0.98 -6.46
CA GLY A 282 12.24 -0.14 -7.36
C GLY A 282 12.18 1.38 -7.09
N ALA A 283 11.32 1.86 -6.19
CA ALA A 283 11.18 3.27 -5.84
C ALA A 283 11.20 3.51 -4.32
N PRO A 284 12.32 3.20 -3.64
CA PRO A 284 12.41 3.26 -2.17
C PRO A 284 12.26 4.67 -1.63
N GLU A 285 12.44 5.71 -2.47
CA GLU A 285 12.26 7.08 -2.02
C GLU A 285 10.78 7.48 -1.85
N THR A 286 9.87 6.81 -2.55
CA THR A 286 8.43 7.13 -2.57
C THR A 286 7.56 6.09 -1.87
N GLY A 287 8.14 4.97 -1.41
CA GLY A 287 7.44 3.90 -0.70
C GLY A 287 7.77 3.82 0.79
N ASN A 288 7.02 2.94 1.47
CA ASN A 288 7.24 2.62 2.88
C ASN A 288 8.66 2.08 3.05
N ARG A 289 9.23 2.37 4.22
CA ARG A 289 10.58 1.96 4.61
C ARG A 289 10.54 1.39 6.03
N LEU A 290 9.53 0.58 6.32
CA LEU A 290 9.39 -0.11 7.61
C LEU A 290 10.64 -0.94 7.86
N SER A 291 11.14 -0.92 9.09
CA SER A 291 12.46 -1.45 9.48
C SER A 291 12.36 -2.32 10.74
N GLY A 292 13.47 -2.91 11.17
CA GLY A 292 13.46 -3.82 12.32
C GLY A 292 12.84 -5.17 11.96
N GLU A 293 12.61 -6.01 12.97
CA GLU A 293 12.10 -7.36 12.77
C GLU A 293 10.58 -7.39 12.56
N ILE A 294 10.10 -8.44 11.90
CA ILE A 294 8.67 -8.78 11.88
C ILE A 294 8.29 -9.24 13.30
N PRO A 295 7.42 -8.53 14.04
CA PRO A 295 7.11 -8.89 15.43
C PRO A 295 6.42 -10.26 15.50
N PRO A 296 6.82 -11.15 16.43
CA PRO A 296 6.22 -12.48 16.56
C PRO A 296 4.72 -12.45 16.87
N GLU A 297 4.22 -11.35 17.44
CA GLU A 297 2.80 -11.07 17.72
C GLU A 297 1.92 -11.09 16.45
N ILE A 298 2.49 -10.94 15.25
CA ILE A 298 1.75 -11.15 13.99
C ILE A 298 1.12 -12.56 13.96
N GLY A 299 1.74 -13.55 14.60
CA GLY A 299 1.17 -14.90 14.72
C GLY A 299 -0.14 -14.99 15.53
N ASN A 300 -0.58 -13.92 16.18
CA ASN A 300 -1.88 -13.85 16.86
C ASN A 300 -3.05 -13.53 15.91
N LEU A 301 -2.77 -13.11 14.67
CA LEU A 301 -3.76 -12.71 13.67
C LEU A 301 -4.39 -13.93 12.98
N THR A 302 -5.01 -14.84 13.74
CA THR A 302 -5.39 -16.17 13.23
C THR A 302 -6.46 -16.15 12.14
N GLU A 303 -7.17 -15.03 11.94
CA GLU A 303 -8.12 -14.81 10.85
C GLU A 303 -7.48 -14.33 9.53
N LEU A 304 -6.18 -14.04 9.55
CA LEU A 304 -5.48 -13.42 8.44
C LEU A 304 -5.47 -14.32 7.19
N ARG A 305 -5.82 -13.72 6.05
CA ARG A 305 -5.87 -14.33 4.72
C ARG A 305 -4.75 -13.82 3.84
N ARG A 306 -4.42 -12.54 3.94
CA ARG A 306 -3.30 -11.93 3.23
C ARG A 306 -2.43 -11.12 4.18
N LEU A 307 -1.13 -11.39 4.11
CA LEU A 307 -0.08 -10.59 4.74
C LEU A 307 0.83 -10.04 3.65
N ASP A 308 0.87 -8.72 3.52
CA ASP A 308 1.71 -8.04 2.55
C ASP A 308 2.62 -7.01 3.21
N LEU A 309 3.90 -7.38 3.33
CA LEU A 309 4.96 -6.57 3.92
C LEU A 309 6.09 -6.31 2.90
N GLY A 310 5.84 -6.56 1.62
CA GLY A 310 6.85 -6.49 0.56
C GLY A 310 7.44 -5.08 0.38
N ALA A 311 8.61 -5.00 -0.26
CA ALA A 311 9.28 -3.74 -0.60
C ALA A 311 9.51 -2.79 0.59
N ASN A 312 10.04 -3.31 1.70
CA ASN A 312 10.37 -2.54 2.90
C ASN A 312 11.86 -2.75 3.29
N ARG A 313 12.23 -2.43 4.53
CA ARG A 313 13.57 -2.63 5.12
C ARG A 313 13.52 -3.57 6.32
N LEU A 314 12.55 -4.49 6.36
CA LEU A 314 12.38 -5.44 7.46
C LEU A 314 13.56 -6.42 7.48
N GLU A 315 14.09 -6.68 8.66
CA GLU A 315 15.29 -7.50 8.86
C GLU A 315 15.03 -8.65 9.83
N GLY A 316 16.07 -9.42 10.14
CA GLY A 316 15.96 -10.58 11.01
C GLY A 316 15.32 -11.80 10.32
N PRO A 317 15.04 -12.87 11.07
CA PRO A 317 14.38 -14.06 10.54
C PRO A 317 12.88 -13.83 10.34
N VAL A 318 12.24 -14.58 9.44
CA VAL A 318 10.78 -14.70 9.49
C VAL A 318 10.40 -15.41 10.79
N PRO A 319 9.53 -14.84 11.65
CA PRO A 319 9.24 -15.41 12.96
C PRO A 319 8.51 -16.76 12.81
N SER A 320 8.87 -17.74 13.65
CA SER A 320 8.24 -19.07 13.62
C SER A 320 6.73 -19.04 13.90
N THR A 321 6.26 -18.01 14.63
CA THR A 321 4.84 -17.78 14.89
C THR A 321 4.03 -17.51 13.63
N ILE A 322 4.66 -17.22 12.48
CA ILE A 322 3.96 -17.16 11.18
C ILE A 322 3.19 -18.44 10.91
N GLY A 323 3.68 -19.59 11.37
CA GLY A 323 3.01 -20.89 11.21
C GLY A 323 1.65 -21.00 11.90
N ASN A 324 1.28 -20.06 12.78
CA ASN A 324 -0.05 -20.00 13.40
C ASN A 324 -1.14 -19.47 12.46
N LEU A 325 -0.77 -18.79 11.37
CA LEU A 325 -1.68 -18.14 10.42
C LEU A 325 -2.31 -19.13 9.45
N THR A 326 -2.98 -20.16 9.97
CA THR A 326 -3.45 -21.30 9.17
C THR A 326 -4.52 -20.95 8.12
N LYS A 327 -5.15 -19.77 8.21
CA LYS A 327 -6.10 -19.23 7.21
C LYS A 327 -5.43 -18.45 6.07
N LEU A 328 -4.12 -18.20 6.17
CA LEU A 328 -3.37 -17.41 5.19
C LEU A 328 -3.38 -18.10 3.83
N ASP A 329 -3.73 -17.33 2.80
CA ASP A 329 -3.70 -17.74 1.39
C ASP A 329 -2.61 -17.01 0.58
N SER A 330 -2.15 -15.84 1.02
CA SER A 330 -1.04 -15.09 0.40
C SER A 330 -0.06 -14.52 1.43
N LEU A 331 1.23 -14.79 1.22
CA LEU A 331 2.35 -14.28 2.03
C LEU A 331 3.34 -13.55 1.12
N GLU A 332 3.35 -12.23 1.21
CA GLU A 332 4.20 -11.34 0.41
C GLU A 332 5.24 -10.67 1.33
N LEU A 333 6.48 -11.18 1.29
CA LEU A 333 7.62 -10.66 2.07
C LEU A 333 8.78 -10.21 1.17
N TYR A 334 8.53 -10.04 -0.13
CA TYR A 334 9.56 -9.75 -1.12
C TYR A 334 10.27 -8.41 -0.88
N SER A 335 11.46 -8.21 -1.48
CA SER A 335 12.23 -6.95 -1.40
C SER A 335 12.38 -6.42 0.03
N ASN A 336 12.99 -7.22 0.91
CA ASN A 336 13.28 -6.86 2.30
C ASN A 336 14.73 -7.29 2.66
N LEU A 337 15.09 -7.31 3.94
CA LEU A 337 16.40 -7.71 4.45
C LEU A 337 16.33 -9.00 5.29
N LEU A 338 15.29 -9.82 5.09
CA LEU A 338 15.04 -11.02 5.89
C LEU A 338 16.12 -12.09 5.69
N THR A 339 16.46 -12.82 6.74
CA THR A 339 17.67 -13.67 6.78
C THR A 339 17.41 -15.18 6.77
N SER A 340 16.24 -15.65 7.17
CA SER A 340 15.89 -17.08 7.16
C SER A 340 14.39 -17.34 7.12
N VAL A 341 14.03 -18.55 6.68
CA VAL A 341 12.64 -19.06 6.63
C VAL A 341 12.48 -20.18 7.67
N PRO A 342 11.52 -20.08 8.62
CA PRO A 342 11.30 -21.08 9.64
C PRO A 342 10.60 -22.33 9.08
N PRO A 343 10.84 -23.54 9.61
CA PRO A 343 10.15 -24.75 9.17
C PRO A 343 8.64 -24.71 9.43
N GLU A 344 8.17 -23.90 10.38
CA GLU A 344 6.76 -23.67 10.70
C GLU A 344 5.96 -23.08 9.54
N ILE A 345 6.63 -22.55 8.50
CA ILE A 345 5.96 -22.16 7.25
C ILE A 345 5.14 -23.31 6.64
N GLY A 346 5.55 -24.56 6.88
CA GLY A 346 4.83 -25.76 6.44
C GLY A 346 3.48 -25.99 7.12
N ASN A 347 3.12 -25.21 8.14
CA ASN A 347 1.82 -25.26 8.82
C ASN A 347 0.73 -24.43 8.10
N LEU A 348 1.12 -23.62 7.10
CA LEU A 348 0.22 -22.73 6.36
C LEU A 348 -0.61 -23.49 5.31
N HIS A 349 -1.42 -24.48 5.73
CA HIS A 349 -2.08 -25.42 4.83
C HIS A 349 -3.08 -24.79 3.82
N ASN A 350 -3.47 -23.53 4.01
CA ASN A 350 -4.32 -22.78 3.08
C ASN A 350 -3.56 -21.93 2.05
N ILE A 351 -2.24 -21.80 2.20
CA ILE A 351 -1.42 -20.90 1.40
C ILE A 351 -1.45 -21.28 -0.09
N ARG A 352 -1.56 -20.26 -0.94
CA ARG A 352 -1.56 -20.35 -2.39
C ARG A 352 -0.35 -19.66 -2.98
N SER A 353 0.10 -18.57 -2.35
CA SER A 353 1.21 -17.78 -2.85
C SER A 353 2.20 -17.45 -1.74
N ILE A 354 3.49 -17.68 -2.02
CA ILE A 354 4.60 -17.27 -1.19
C ILE A 354 5.60 -16.53 -2.09
N PHE A 355 5.79 -15.24 -1.81
CA PHE A 355 6.78 -14.41 -2.48
C PHE A 355 7.78 -13.87 -1.45
N MET A 356 9.04 -14.32 -1.55
CA MET A 356 10.14 -13.90 -0.68
C MET A 356 11.42 -13.60 -1.48
N TRP A 357 11.30 -13.38 -2.78
CA TRP A 357 12.40 -12.89 -3.63
C TRP A 357 12.92 -11.54 -3.10
N GLY A 358 14.13 -11.15 -3.48
CA GLY A 358 14.61 -9.82 -3.11
C GLY A 358 15.07 -9.67 -1.65
N ASN A 359 15.39 -10.76 -0.94
CA ASN A 359 15.76 -10.75 0.49
C ASN A 359 17.24 -11.11 0.71
N ARG A 360 17.63 -11.39 1.96
CA ARG A 360 18.96 -11.92 2.35
C ARG A 360 18.83 -13.35 2.90
N LEU A 361 17.85 -14.12 2.42
CA LEU A 361 17.54 -15.43 2.98
C LEU A 361 18.73 -16.39 2.83
N THR A 362 19.07 -17.09 3.90
CA THR A 362 20.15 -18.08 3.97
C THR A 362 19.62 -19.43 4.42
N GLY A 363 20.46 -20.46 4.32
CA GLY A 363 20.09 -21.83 4.68
C GLY A 363 19.26 -22.53 3.61
N PRO A 364 18.85 -23.79 3.86
CA PRO A 364 18.09 -24.58 2.90
C PRO A 364 16.60 -24.23 2.90
N ILE A 365 15.91 -24.60 1.82
CA ILE A 365 14.45 -24.64 1.80
C ILE A 365 14.01 -25.70 2.83
N PRO A 366 13.16 -25.36 3.83
CA PRO A 366 12.66 -26.35 4.78
C PRO A 366 11.89 -27.46 4.07
N THR A 367 12.15 -28.73 4.41
CA THR A 367 11.45 -29.88 3.81
C THR A 367 9.95 -29.87 4.10
N THR A 368 9.52 -29.19 5.16
CA THR A 368 8.12 -28.95 5.50
C THR A 368 7.35 -28.17 4.43
N ILE A 369 8.04 -27.52 3.47
CA ILE A 369 7.40 -26.88 2.32
C ILE A 369 6.49 -27.85 1.56
N GLY A 370 6.84 -29.15 1.51
CA GLY A 370 6.04 -30.18 0.84
C GLY A 370 4.67 -30.45 1.48
N ASN A 371 4.37 -29.87 2.64
CA ASN A 371 3.07 -29.97 3.30
C ASN A 371 2.03 -28.98 2.73
N LEU A 372 2.45 -28.02 1.91
CA LEU A 372 1.62 -26.92 1.42
C LEU A 372 0.79 -27.32 0.18
N ALA A 373 -0.12 -28.27 0.36
CA ALA A 373 -0.83 -28.91 -0.75
C ALA A 373 -1.63 -27.96 -1.66
N LYS A 374 -1.97 -26.73 -1.21
CA LYS A 374 -2.70 -25.71 -2.00
C LYS A 374 -1.81 -24.69 -2.70
N LEU A 375 -0.49 -24.75 -2.49
CA LEU A 375 0.45 -23.78 -3.03
C LEU A 375 0.44 -23.81 -4.56
N ARG A 376 0.40 -22.63 -5.16
CA ARG A 376 0.39 -22.37 -6.61
C ARG A 376 1.63 -21.60 -7.04
N ASN A 377 2.07 -20.64 -6.24
CA ASN A 377 3.20 -19.78 -6.56
C ASN A 377 4.22 -19.84 -5.42
N LEU A 378 5.43 -20.31 -5.73
CA LEU A 378 6.57 -20.24 -4.83
C LEU A 378 7.69 -19.45 -5.52
N ASN A 379 7.95 -18.25 -5.04
CA ASN A 379 9.00 -17.39 -5.57
C ASN A 379 10.00 -17.00 -4.48
N LEU A 380 11.18 -17.60 -4.56
CA LEU A 380 12.36 -17.33 -3.73
C LEU A 380 13.50 -16.72 -4.57
N GLY A 381 13.20 -16.34 -5.82
CA GLY A 381 14.16 -16.03 -6.85
C GLY A 381 14.82 -14.65 -6.74
N ILE A 382 15.31 -14.17 -7.88
CA ILE A 382 15.85 -12.82 -8.04
C ILE A 382 14.72 -11.79 -7.99
N GLY A 383 14.98 -10.68 -7.31
CA GLY A 383 14.09 -9.52 -7.32
C GLY A 383 14.47 -8.45 -8.31
N PHE A 384 13.60 -7.45 -8.47
CA PHE A 384 13.93 -6.25 -9.24
C PHE A 384 14.90 -5.28 -8.51
N THR A 385 15.32 -5.61 -7.29
CA THR A 385 16.16 -4.75 -6.43
C THR A 385 17.47 -5.40 -6.02
N SER A 386 18.42 -4.61 -5.50
CA SER A 386 19.82 -4.98 -5.22
C SER A 386 20.05 -6.04 -4.12
N GLY A 387 19.03 -6.73 -3.65
CA GLY A 387 19.11 -7.81 -2.65
C GLY A 387 18.75 -9.15 -3.27
N ASN A 388 19.71 -10.07 -3.40
CA ASN A 388 19.42 -11.45 -3.79
C ASN A 388 19.44 -12.35 -2.56
N ASN A 389 18.53 -13.33 -2.56
CA ASN A 389 18.60 -14.42 -1.60
C ASN A 389 19.92 -15.19 -1.77
N LEU A 390 20.37 -15.78 -0.67
CA LEU A 390 21.62 -16.53 -0.57
C LEU A 390 21.34 -17.95 -0.06
N MET A 391 20.18 -18.51 -0.40
CA MET A 391 19.76 -19.83 0.09
C MET A 391 20.69 -20.92 -0.45
N THR A 392 21.01 -21.88 0.40
CA THR A 392 22.02 -22.93 0.15
C THR A 392 21.42 -24.33 0.24
N GLY A 393 22.25 -25.35 -0.01
CA GLY A 393 21.81 -26.75 0.09
C GLY A 393 21.03 -27.22 -1.14
N PRO A 394 20.58 -28.48 -1.15
CA PRO A 394 19.84 -29.04 -2.27
C PRO A 394 18.40 -28.55 -2.30
N ILE A 395 17.81 -28.54 -3.51
CA ILE A 395 16.36 -28.43 -3.68
C ILE A 395 15.74 -29.70 -3.05
N PRO A 396 14.85 -29.60 -2.05
CA PRO A 396 14.31 -30.76 -1.37
C PRO A 396 13.33 -31.53 -2.28
N PRO A 397 13.39 -32.87 -2.35
CA PRO A 397 12.49 -33.67 -3.19
C PRO A 397 11.01 -33.52 -2.77
N GLU A 398 10.73 -33.11 -1.54
CA GLU A 398 9.40 -32.82 -1.01
C GLU A 398 8.65 -31.75 -1.80
N ILE A 399 9.35 -30.87 -2.55
CA ILE A 399 8.72 -29.92 -3.47
C ILE A 399 7.81 -30.65 -4.48
N GLY A 400 8.18 -31.86 -4.91
CA GLY A 400 7.36 -32.67 -5.82
C GLY A 400 5.98 -33.05 -5.28
N ARG A 401 5.72 -32.89 -3.97
CA ARG A 401 4.40 -33.13 -3.36
C ARG A 401 3.40 -31.99 -3.62
N LEU A 402 3.87 -30.84 -4.11
CA LEU A 402 3.07 -29.63 -4.35
C LEU A 402 2.24 -29.75 -5.66
N ALA A 403 1.30 -30.68 -5.70
CA ALA A 403 0.55 -31.03 -6.92
C ALA A 403 -0.25 -29.87 -7.57
N ASN A 404 -0.46 -28.77 -6.84
CA ASN A 404 -1.14 -27.56 -7.34
C ASN A 404 -0.19 -26.47 -7.83
N LEU A 405 1.14 -26.66 -7.74
CA LEU A 405 2.12 -25.64 -8.08
C LEU A 405 2.06 -25.30 -9.58
N GLU A 406 1.95 -24.02 -9.86
CA GLU A 406 1.89 -23.43 -11.20
C GLU A 406 3.19 -22.68 -11.53
N GLU A 407 3.82 -22.07 -10.53
CA GLU A 407 5.08 -21.34 -10.70
C GLU A 407 6.07 -21.68 -9.59
N LEU A 408 7.28 -22.05 -9.99
CA LEU A 408 8.42 -22.28 -9.12
C LEU A 408 9.59 -21.43 -9.62
N ASP A 409 9.96 -20.43 -8.82
CA ASP A 409 11.11 -19.57 -9.08
C ASP A 409 12.10 -19.67 -7.91
N LEU A 410 13.25 -20.29 -8.19
CA LEU A 410 14.37 -20.49 -7.27
C LEU A 410 15.64 -19.80 -7.81
N GLY A 411 15.52 -18.97 -8.84
CA GLY A 411 16.67 -18.40 -9.54
C GLY A 411 17.52 -17.49 -8.66
N GLY A 412 18.81 -17.36 -8.97
CA GLY A 412 19.71 -16.40 -8.31
C GLY A 412 19.96 -16.66 -6.83
N ASN A 413 20.05 -17.92 -6.45
CA ASN A 413 20.40 -18.36 -5.11
C ASN A 413 21.77 -19.08 -5.13
N ARG A 414 22.07 -19.86 -4.09
CA ARG A 414 23.27 -20.70 -3.98
C ARG A 414 22.91 -22.18 -3.83
N PHE A 415 21.80 -22.62 -4.44
CA PHE A 415 21.37 -24.01 -4.37
C PHE A 415 22.39 -24.94 -5.03
N THR A 416 22.64 -26.08 -4.40
CA THR A 416 23.62 -27.10 -4.84
C THR A 416 22.93 -28.44 -5.10
N GLY A 417 23.69 -29.49 -5.42
CA GLY A 417 23.14 -30.81 -5.69
C GLY A 417 22.48 -30.90 -7.07
N SER A 418 21.66 -31.92 -7.28
CA SER A 418 20.95 -32.12 -8.56
C SER A 418 19.52 -31.63 -8.50
N ILE A 419 18.96 -31.33 -9.68
CA ILE A 419 17.51 -31.10 -9.83
C ILE A 419 16.78 -32.39 -9.42
N PRO A 420 15.89 -32.38 -8.41
CA PRO A 420 15.18 -33.59 -7.99
C PRO A 420 14.23 -34.08 -9.08
N ALA A 421 14.22 -35.39 -9.35
CA ALA A 421 13.32 -35.99 -10.33
C ALA A 421 11.83 -35.79 -9.98
N SER A 422 11.51 -35.60 -8.70
CA SER A 422 10.16 -35.33 -8.20
C SER A 422 9.59 -33.99 -8.68
N ILE A 423 10.41 -33.06 -9.19
CA ILE A 423 9.89 -31.86 -9.88
C ILE A 423 9.01 -32.27 -11.08
N GLY A 424 9.29 -33.41 -11.72
CA GLY A 424 8.46 -33.97 -12.79
C GLY A 424 7.04 -34.38 -12.37
N ASP A 425 6.74 -34.42 -11.07
CA ASP A 425 5.40 -34.74 -10.55
C ASP A 425 4.48 -33.49 -10.51
N LEU A 426 5.02 -32.29 -10.70
CA LEU A 426 4.32 -31.01 -10.64
C LEU A 426 3.51 -30.73 -11.92
N ARG A 427 2.54 -31.59 -12.25
CA ARG A 427 1.81 -31.56 -13.54
C ARG A 427 1.03 -30.28 -13.86
N ARG A 428 0.91 -29.34 -12.92
CA ARG A 428 0.31 -28.02 -13.12
C ARG A 428 1.32 -26.92 -13.44
N LEU A 429 2.61 -27.19 -13.32
CA LEU A 429 3.67 -26.21 -13.46
C LEU A 429 3.68 -25.61 -14.88
N ARG A 430 3.72 -24.28 -14.91
CA ARG A 430 3.78 -23.43 -16.11
C ARG A 430 5.14 -22.72 -16.20
N LYS A 431 5.72 -22.33 -15.07
CA LYS A 431 7.01 -21.65 -15.02
C LYS A 431 7.96 -22.36 -14.04
N LEU A 432 9.16 -22.67 -14.53
CA LEU A 432 10.25 -23.25 -13.75
C LEU A 432 11.53 -22.44 -13.98
N GLU A 433 11.94 -21.64 -12.99
CA GLU A 433 13.20 -20.90 -13.00
C GLU A 433 14.14 -21.47 -11.94
N LEU A 434 15.29 -21.98 -12.37
CA LEU A 434 16.33 -22.56 -11.53
C LEU A 434 17.69 -21.89 -11.73
N GLY A 435 17.82 -21.03 -12.76
CA GLY A 435 19.10 -20.47 -13.19
C GLY A 435 19.79 -19.56 -12.17
N THR A 436 21.06 -19.26 -12.42
CA THR A 436 21.91 -18.46 -11.52
C THR A 436 22.05 -19.14 -10.15
N ASN A 437 22.36 -20.45 -10.15
CA ASN A 437 22.62 -21.25 -8.95
C ASN A 437 23.94 -22.04 -9.09
N HIS A 438 24.12 -23.05 -8.24
CA HIS A 438 25.23 -24.01 -8.29
C HIS A 438 24.71 -25.45 -8.50
N LEU A 439 23.62 -25.60 -9.25
CA LEU A 439 23.01 -26.91 -9.51
C LEU A 439 23.93 -27.74 -10.42
N SER A 440 23.90 -29.05 -10.24
CA SER A 440 24.82 -29.99 -10.87
C SER A 440 24.13 -31.31 -11.25
N GLY A 441 24.85 -32.23 -11.88
CA GLY A 441 24.27 -33.49 -12.35
C GLY A 441 23.34 -33.32 -13.56
N PRO A 442 22.64 -34.39 -13.97
CA PRO A 442 21.81 -34.36 -15.17
C PRO A 442 20.49 -33.63 -14.97
N ILE A 443 19.97 -33.07 -16.06
CA ILE A 443 18.57 -32.64 -16.14
C ILE A 443 17.69 -33.90 -16.11
N PRO A 444 16.77 -34.07 -15.14
CA PRO A 444 15.92 -35.26 -15.06
C PRO A 444 14.97 -35.36 -16.27
N SER A 445 14.88 -36.53 -16.89
CA SER A 445 13.91 -36.80 -17.96
C SER A 445 12.46 -36.66 -17.52
N SER A 446 12.19 -36.78 -16.21
CA SER A 446 10.87 -36.55 -15.61
C SER A 446 10.35 -35.13 -15.81
N ILE A 447 11.20 -34.13 -16.09
CA ILE A 447 10.75 -32.79 -16.48
C ILE A 447 9.87 -32.85 -17.74
N GLY A 448 10.08 -33.82 -18.63
CA GLY A 448 9.22 -34.05 -19.79
C GLY A 448 7.76 -34.41 -19.45
N ASN A 449 7.44 -34.72 -18.19
CA ASN A 449 6.05 -34.93 -17.74
C ASN A 449 5.29 -33.61 -17.52
N LEU A 450 5.97 -32.47 -17.48
CA LEU A 450 5.40 -31.14 -17.20
C LEU A 450 4.73 -30.54 -18.43
N THR A 451 3.75 -31.24 -19.01
CA THR A 451 3.08 -30.86 -20.28
C THR A 451 2.37 -29.50 -20.28
N ARG A 452 2.27 -28.82 -19.13
CA ARG A 452 1.78 -27.44 -19.01
C ARG A 452 2.86 -26.36 -19.01
N LEU A 453 4.14 -26.76 -18.99
CA LEU A 453 5.27 -25.86 -18.87
C LEU A 453 5.33 -24.94 -20.09
N GLU A 454 5.37 -23.65 -19.82
CA GLU A 454 5.47 -22.55 -20.79
C GLU A 454 6.88 -21.98 -20.79
N ARG A 455 7.57 -22.00 -19.65
CA ARG A 455 8.93 -21.50 -19.51
C ARG A 455 9.77 -22.41 -18.62
N PHE A 456 10.96 -22.77 -19.11
CA PHE A 456 11.99 -23.44 -18.33
C PHE A 456 13.33 -22.72 -18.49
N ALA A 457 13.86 -22.19 -17.39
CA ALA A 457 15.18 -21.58 -17.35
C ALA A 457 16.05 -22.21 -16.26
N ALA A 458 17.24 -22.66 -16.65
CA ALA A 458 18.28 -23.20 -15.77
C ALA A 458 19.65 -22.70 -16.23
N CYS A 459 19.80 -21.38 -16.35
CA CYS A 459 21.01 -20.70 -16.83
C CYS A 459 21.38 -19.51 -15.94
N PRO A 460 22.66 -19.31 -15.59
CA PRO A 460 23.76 -20.28 -15.58
C PRO A 460 23.68 -21.27 -14.40
N ASP A 461 24.22 -22.47 -14.57
CA ASP A 461 24.39 -23.50 -13.52
C ASP A 461 25.62 -24.39 -13.83
N SER A 462 25.76 -25.56 -13.19
CA SER A 462 26.78 -26.59 -13.48
C SER A 462 26.16 -27.93 -13.91
N LEU A 463 25.02 -27.88 -14.60
CA LEU A 463 24.29 -29.06 -15.10
C LEU A 463 25.10 -29.81 -16.16
N GLN A 464 24.99 -31.13 -16.17
CA GLN A 464 25.79 -32.05 -16.99
C GLN A 464 24.92 -33.03 -17.77
N GLY A 465 25.53 -33.81 -18.66
CA GLY A 465 24.83 -34.85 -19.42
C GLY A 465 23.97 -34.29 -20.56
N PRO A 466 23.20 -35.14 -21.24
CA PRO A 466 22.41 -34.73 -22.40
C PRO A 466 21.16 -33.95 -22.03
N ILE A 467 20.70 -33.14 -22.99
CA ILE A 467 19.33 -32.59 -22.95
C ILE A 467 18.36 -33.77 -23.11
N PRO A 468 17.37 -33.97 -22.22
CA PRO A 468 16.47 -35.10 -22.32
C PRO A 468 15.57 -35.03 -23.57
N PRO A 469 15.47 -36.09 -24.40
CA PRO A 469 14.57 -36.12 -25.54
C PRO A 469 13.09 -36.02 -25.13
N GLU A 470 12.74 -36.37 -23.88
CA GLU A 470 11.39 -36.20 -23.35
C GLU A 470 10.91 -34.75 -23.34
N PHE A 471 11.81 -33.76 -23.53
CA PHE A 471 11.42 -32.36 -23.67
C PHE A 471 10.51 -32.12 -24.87
N GLY A 472 10.55 -32.96 -25.91
CA GLY A 472 9.59 -32.87 -27.03
C GLY A 472 8.12 -33.03 -26.61
N LYS A 473 7.84 -33.60 -25.41
CA LYS A 473 6.49 -33.69 -24.85
C LYS A 473 5.95 -32.35 -24.33
N LEU A 474 6.81 -31.35 -24.14
CA LEU A 474 6.47 -30.06 -23.54
C LEU A 474 5.83 -29.11 -24.57
N THR A 475 4.76 -29.53 -25.25
CA THR A 475 4.17 -28.83 -26.41
C THR A 475 3.60 -27.43 -26.10
N ARG A 476 3.63 -26.98 -24.84
CA ARG A 476 3.27 -25.61 -24.42
C ARG A 476 4.47 -24.70 -24.21
N LEU A 477 5.69 -25.24 -24.25
CA LEU A 477 6.92 -24.52 -23.97
C LEU A 477 7.12 -23.42 -25.00
N ARG A 478 7.38 -22.22 -24.52
CA ARG A 478 7.70 -21.01 -25.29
C ARG A 478 9.15 -20.62 -25.12
N GLU A 479 9.70 -20.86 -23.94
CA GLU A 479 11.04 -20.43 -23.61
C GLU A 479 11.82 -21.57 -22.95
N LEU A 480 12.98 -21.90 -23.55
CA LEU A 480 13.92 -22.88 -23.03
C LEU A 480 15.31 -22.25 -22.92
N HIS A 481 15.77 -22.01 -21.69
CA HIS A 481 17.07 -21.40 -21.40
C HIS A 481 17.97 -22.35 -20.62
N LEU A 482 18.97 -22.95 -21.29
CA LEU A 482 19.92 -23.93 -20.74
C LEU A 482 21.38 -23.48 -20.87
N CYS A 483 21.59 -22.20 -21.13
CA CYS A 483 22.92 -21.65 -21.37
C CYS A 483 23.88 -21.75 -20.18
N ARG A 484 25.18 -21.63 -20.47
CA ARG A 484 26.27 -21.59 -19.48
C ARG A 484 26.19 -22.75 -18.48
N ASN A 485 26.13 -23.96 -19.02
CA ASN A 485 26.17 -25.22 -18.28
C ASN A 485 27.29 -26.11 -18.83
N ARG A 486 27.30 -27.39 -18.47
CA ARG A 486 28.22 -28.43 -18.97
C ARG A 486 27.45 -29.55 -19.69
N LEU A 487 26.36 -29.19 -20.38
CA LEU A 487 25.52 -30.16 -21.10
C LEU A 487 26.30 -30.75 -22.29
N THR A 488 26.17 -32.05 -22.51
CA THR A 488 26.93 -32.81 -23.51
C THR A 488 26.04 -33.53 -24.51
N GLY A 489 26.63 -34.03 -25.60
CA GLY A 489 25.91 -34.82 -26.60
C GLY A 489 25.09 -33.96 -27.57
N PRO A 490 24.31 -34.61 -28.46
CA PRO A 490 23.52 -33.91 -29.46
C PRO A 490 22.29 -33.23 -28.89
N VAL A 491 21.87 -32.16 -29.57
CA VAL A 491 20.56 -31.55 -29.34
C VAL A 491 19.48 -32.54 -29.83
N PRO A 492 18.53 -32.96 -28.99
CA PRO A 492 17.53 -33.98 -29.36
C PRO A 492 16.62 -33.51 -30.51
N ALA A 493 16.33 -34.40 -31.45
CA ALA A 493 15.45 -34.10 -32.59
C ALA A 493 14.00 -33.82 -32.16
N GLU A 494 13.59 -34.38 -31.02
CA GLU A 494 12.29 -34.20 -30.38
C GLU A 494 12.03 -32.74 -29.97
N LEU A 495 13.06 -31.90 -29.80
CA LEU A 495 12.84 -30.47 -29.58
C LEU A 495 12.17 -29.79 -30.79
N GLY A 496 12.23 -30.39 -31.98
CA GLY A 496 11.48 -29.95 -33.16
C GLY A 496 9.96 -30.09 -33.03
N ASP A 497 9.46 -30.87 -32.06
CA ASP A 497 8.02 -31.04 -31.81
C ASP A 497 7.41 -29.86 -31.02
N LEU A 498 8.24 -28.93 -30.55
CA LEU A 498 7.85 -27.80 -29.70
C LEU A 498 7.26 -26.65 -30.50
N ALA A 499 6.11 -26.87 -31.13
CA ALA A 499 5.47 -25.93 -32.06
C ALA A 499 5.19 -24.51 -31.48
N ARG A 500 5.23 -24.32 -30.15
CA ARG A 500 5.04 -23.03 -29.47
C ARG A 500 6.34 -22.35 -29.03
N LEU A 501 7.49 -22.98 -29.25
CA LEU A 501 8.78 -22.47 -28.82
C LEU A 501 9.07 -21.15 -29.55
N GLN A 502 9.43 -20.13 -28.78
CA GLN A 502 9.73 -18.78 -29.24
C GLN A 502 11.22 -18.47 -29.02
N GLN A 503 11.78 -18.95 -27.91
CA GLN A 503 13.19 -18.72 -27.56
C GLN A 503 13.87 -20.02 -27.13
N LEU A 504 15.03 -20.28 -27.75
CA LEU A 504 15.89 -21.41 -27.42
C LEU A 504 17.32 -20.95 -27.16
N ASN A 505 17.77 -21.08 -25.93
CA ASN A 505 19.08 -20.58 -25.51
C ASN A 505 19.97 -21.71 -24.96
N LEU A 506 20.99 -22.08 -25.74
CA LEU A 506 21.91 -23.22 -25.51
C LEU A 506 23.39 -22.79 -25.43
N TRP A 507 23.68 -21.48 -25.47
CA TRP A 507 25.06 -21.00 -25.60
C TRP A 507 25.96 -21.40 -24.42
N SER A 508 27.26 -21.52 -24.67
CA SER A 508 28.28 -21.91 -23.68
C SER A 508 27.94 -23.23 -22.97
N ASN A 509 27.94 -24.32 -23.73
CA ASN A 509 27.80 -25.69 -23.25
C ASN A 509 28.87 -26.59 -23.92
N LEU A 510 28.77 -27.91 -23.77
CA LEU A 510 29.62 -28.92 -24.40
C LEU A 510 28.81 -29.77 -25.40
N LEU A 511 27.79 -29.17 -26.03
CA LEU A 511 26.93 -29.85 -26.99
C LEU A 511 27.69 -30.15 -28.28
N THR A 512 27.32 -31.23 -28.96
CA THR A 512 28.01 -31.71 -30.16
C THR A 512 27.03 -32.10 -31.27
N GLY A 513 27.53 -32.30 -32.49
CA GLY A 513 26.73 -32.72 -33.64
C GLY A 513 26.06 -31.56 -34.38
N GLU A 514 25.21 -31.90 -35.34
CA GLU A 514 24.43 -30.90 -36.07
C GLU A 514 23.11 -30.59 -35.34
N LEU A 515 22.62 -29.35 -35.46
CA LEU A 515 21.24 -29.04 -35.05
C LEU A 515 20.26 -29.93 -35.84
N PRO A 516 19.21 -30.49 -35.18
CA PRO A 516 18.29 -31.38 -35.86
C PRO A 516 17.54 -30.71 -37.01
N MET A 517 17.44 -31.39 -38.16
CA MET A 517 16.64 -30.93 -39.30
C MET A 517 15.15 -30.74 -38.96
N THR A 518 14.66 -31.37 -37.90
CA THR A 518 13.30 -31.16 -37.38
C THR A 518 13.04 -29.73 -36.92
N PHE A 519 14.07 -28.92 -36.65
CA PHE A 519 13.91 -27.53 -36.21
C PHE A 519 13.27 -26.64 -37.27
N VAL A 520 13.34 -27.01 -38.55
CA VAL A 520 12.62 -26.31 -39.64
C VAL A 520 11.11 -26.26 -39.39
N SER A 521 10.57 -27.20 -38.60
CA SER A 521 9.15 -27.23 -38.22
C SER A 521 8.78 -26.25 -37.09
N LEU A 522 9.76 -25.55 -36.49
CA LEU A 522 9.54 -24.59 -35.41
C LEU A 522 9.13 -23.22 -35.98
N GLU A 523 7.91 -23.12 -36.47
CA GLU A 523 7.38 -21.91 -37.13
C GLU A 523 7.25 -20.69 -36.20
N ASN A 524 7.14 -20.91 -34.89
CA ASN A 524 7.02 -19.83 -33.90
C ASN A 524 8.36 -19.41 -33.29
N LEU A 525 9.46 -20.08 -33.63
CA LEU A 525 10.76 -19.75 -33.08
C LEU A 525 11.16 -18.37 -33.59
N GLN A 526 11.51 -17.48 -32.67
CA GLN A 526 11.98 -16.15 -32.99
C GLN A 526 13.48 -16.06 -32.81
N GLU A 527 14.00 -16.72 -31.77
CA GLU A 527 15.37 -16.53 -31.32
C GLU A 527 16.02 -17.85 -30.92
N ILE A 528 17.20 -18.11 -31.49
CA ILE A 528 18.05 -19.25 -31.12
C ILE A 528 19.49 -18.80 -30.87
N ASN A 529 20.07 -19.25 -29.77
CA ASN A 529 21.47 -18.99 -29.46
C ASN A 529 22.17 -20.29 -29.07
N PHE A 530 23.15 -20.70 -29.87
CA PHE A 530 23.92 -21.93 -29.67
C PHE A 530 25.45 -21.72 -29.78
N VAL A 531 25.92 -20.47 -29.71
CA VAL A 531 27.36 -20.15 -29.75
C VAL A 531 28.14 -20.80 -28.60
N ASN A 532 29.46 -20.88 -28.75
CA ASN A 532 30.37 -21.45 -27.75
C ASN A 532 29.99 -22.89 -27.36
N ASN A 533 29.73 -23.72 -28.36
CA ASN A 533 29.65 -25.17 -28.25
C ASN A 533 30.60 -25.75 -29.30
N ASP A 534 31.83 -26.12 -28.91
CA ASP A 534 32.93 -26.45 -29.83
C ASP A 534 32.64 -27.59 -30.84
N GLY A 535 31.53 -28.33 -30.66
CA GLY A 535 31.09 -29.38 -31.57
C GLY A 535 29.69 -29.22 -32.13
N LEU A 536 28.95 -28.14 -31.82
CA LEU A 536 27.57 -27.93 -32.27
C LEU A 536 27.51 -26.92 -33.41
N CYS A 537 26.84 -27.27 -34.50
CA CYS A 537 26.75 -26.41 -35.68
C CYS A 537 25.40 -26.55 -36.41
N ALA A 538 25.04 -25.55 -37.22
CA ALA A 538 23.85 -25.58 -38.07
C ALA A 538 24.11 -26.33 -39.39
N PRO A 539 23.22 -27.24 -39.83
CA PRO A 539 23.32 -27.90 -41.13
C PRO A 539 23.38 -26.91 -42.30
N ARG A 540 24.26 -27.19 -43.28
CA ARG A 540 24.35 -26.45 -44.55
C ARG A 540 23.38 -27.01 -45.60
N THR A 541 22.08 -26.97 -45.29
CA THR A 541 21.03 -27.30 -46.26
C THR A 541 20.24 -26.06 -46.60
N ARG A 542 19.81 -25.95 -47.86
CA ARG A 542 19.02 -24.79 -48.34
C ARG A 542 17.76 -24.55 -47.50
N GLU A 543 17.13 -25.62 -47.05
CA GLU A 543 15.93 -25.56 -46.22
C GLU A 543 16.23 -25.01 -44.82
N PHE A 544 17.30 -25.50 -44.17
CA PHE A 544 17.68 -25.07 -42.83
C PHE A 544 18.22 -23.63 -42.80
N GLU A 545 19.05 -23.27 -43.79
CA GLU A 545 19.55 -21.89 -43.95
C GLU A 545 18.41 -20.90 -44.14
N ALA A 546 17.44 -21.21 -45.01
CA ALA A 546 16.26 -20.37 -45.22
C ALA A 546 15.40 -20.25 -43.95
N TRP A 547 15.29 -21.31 -43.16
CA TRP A 547 14.61 -21.27 -41.87
C TRP A 547 15.34 -20.38 -40.85
N LEU A 548 16.67 -20.52 -40.70
CA LEU A 548 17.47 -19.68 -39.81
C LEU A 548 17.41 -18.19 -40.20
N ASP A 549 17.49 -17.89 -41.49
CA ASP A 549 17.38 -16.53 -42.02
C ASP A 549 16.00 -15.91 -41.77
N GLY A 550 14.96 -16.74 -41.62
CA GLY A 550 13.61 -16.33 -41.26
C GLY A 550 13.42 -15.98 -39.78
N LEU A 551 14.37 -16.36 -38.90
CA LEU A 551 14.30 -16.05 -37.48
C LEU A 551 14.57 -14.56 -37.22
N ARG A 552 13.99 -14.02 -36.14
CA ARG A 552 14.21 -12.63 -35.73
C ARG A 552 15.68 -12.38 -35.39
N ARG A 553 16.30 -13.31 -34.65
CA ARG A 553 17.73 -13.28 -34.30
C ARG A 553 18.25 -14.70 -34.14
N TRP A 554 19.47 -14.93 -34.56
CA TRP A 554 20.16 -16.16 -34.21
C TRP A 554 21.66 -15.95 -34.05
N PHE A 555 22.26 -16.79 -33.21
CA PHE A 555 23.69 -16.76 -32.90
C PHE A 555 24.24 -18.18 -32.91
N GLY A 556 25.23 -18.44 -33.77
CA GLY A 556 25.86 -19.74 -33.92
C GLY A 556 26.77 -19.81 -35.14
N GLU A 557 27.16 -21.03 -35.51
CA GLU A 557 28.01 -21.31 -36.67
C GLU A 557 27.42 -22.44 -37.52
N TYR A 558 27.63 -22.38 -38.84
CA TYR A 558 27.31 -23.48 -39.76
C TYR A 558 28.40 -24.55 -39.74
N CYS A 559 28.01 -25.81 -39.96
CA CYS A 559 28.97 -26.92 -40.03
C CYS A 559 29.99 -26.72 -41.16
N MET A 560 31.24 -27.14 -40.97
CA MET A 560 32.29 -27.02 -42.00
C MET A 560 32.03 -28.00 -43.16
N GLU A 561 32.21 -27.55 -44.40
CA GLU A 561 32.12 -28.43 -45.57
C GLU A 561 33.26 -29.46 -45.57
N GLY A 562 32.92 -30.75 -45.47
CA GLY A 562 33.85 -31.84 -45.73
C GLY A 562 34.76 -32.30 -44.58
N SER A 563 34.54 -31.88 -43.34
CA SER A 563 35.23 -32.45 -42.17
C SER A 563 34.25 -33.09 -41.19
N ALA A 564 34.53 -34.35 -40.82
CA ALA A 564 33.91 -34.94 -39.64
C ALA A 564 34.26 -34.08 -38.43
N ALA A 565 33.25 -33.76 -37.61
CA ALA A 565 33.34 -32.90 -36.43
C ALA A 565 34.63 -33.14 -35.62
N GLY A 566 35.57 -32.18 -35.68
CA GLY A 566 36.85 -32.29 -35.01
C GLY A 566 37.96 -31.47 -35.67
N GLY A 567 37.85 -30.15 -35.64
CA GLY A 567 38.93 -29.28 -36.08
C GLY A 567 38.71 -27.84 -35.64
N ALA A 568 39.50 -27.39 -34.66
CA ALA A 568 39.56 -25.99 -34.27
C ALA A 568 40.21 -25.17 -35.40
N GLY A 569 39.46 -24.27 -36.01
CA GLY A 569 39.95 -23.30 -37.00
C GLY A 569 39.02 -22.09 -37.03
N ASP A 570 39.61 -20.91 -36.78
CA ASP A 570 39.04 -19.54 -36.79
C ASP A 570 37.50 -19.44 -36.92
N SER A 571 36.85 -19.25 -35.76
CA SER A 571 35.41 -19.12 -35.53
C SER A 571 34.86 -17.77 -35.99
N GLY A 572 34.45 -17.71 -37.26
CA GLY A 572 33.60 -16.64 -37.77
C GLY A 572 32.16 -16.81 -37.29
N ALA A 573 31.89 -16.50 -36.01
CA ALA A 573 30.52 -16.52 -35.49
C ALA A 573 29.60 -15.65 -36.37
N THR A 574 28.50 -16.24 -36.84
CA THR A 574 27.50 -15.54 -37.63
C THR A 574 26.50 -14.85 -36.71
N TRP A 575 26.35 -13.53 -36.88
CA TRP A 575 25.46 -12.69 -36.09
C TRP A 575 24.40 -12.09 -37.02
N ASN A 576 23.18 -12.62 -37.01
CA ASN A 576 22.07 -11.91 -37.64
C ASN A 576 21.45 -10.97 -36.60
N VAL A 577 21.99 -9.75 -36.53
CA VAL A 577 21.48 -8.69 -35.65
C VAL A 577 20.53 -7.83 -36.47
N GLY A 578 19.22 -8.10 -36.38
CA GLY A 578 18.21 -7.16 -36.84
C GLY A 578 18.40 -5.84 -36.09
N GLY A 579 18.91 -4.83 -36.81
CA GLY A 579 19.27 -3.47 -36.41
C GLY A 579 18.96 -3.06 -34.96
N GLU A 580 19.94 -3.21 -34.07
CA GLU A 580 20.33 -2.27 -33.01
C GLU A 580 21.60 -2.80 -32.34
N GLN A 581 22.62 -1.95 -32.21
CA GLN A 581 23.87 -2.26 -31.53
C GLN A 581 23.61 -2.47 -30.04
N GLY A 582 23.99 -3.64 -29.51
CA GLY A 582 23.97 -3.89 -28.07
C GLY A 582 24.25 -5.35 -27.76
N ALA A 583 25.52 -5.70 -27.61
CA ALA A 583 25.93 -6.92 -26.91
C ALA A 583 25.54 -6.78 -25.43
N LEU A 584 24.32 -7.18 -25.10
CA LEU A 584 23.90 -7.50 -23.75
C LEU A 584 23.37 -8.93 -23.79
N CYS A 585 24.16 -9.81 -23.20
CA CYS A 585 23.85 -11.21 -22.99
C CYS A 585 22.42 -11.34 -22.45
N TRP A 586 21.64 -12.18 -23.12
CA TRP A 586 20.34 -12.63 -22.68
C TRP A 586 20.40 -13.08 -21.22
N VAL A 587 19.58 -12.44 -20.38
CA VAL A 587 19.39 -12.70 -18.95
C VAL A 587 20.52 -12.14 -18.06
N THR A 588 20.41 -10.87 -17.67
CA THR A 588 20.84 -10.40 -16.33
C THR A 588 19.63 -10.25 -15.45
#